data_AF-A0A6J4M9M5-F1
#
_entry.id   AF-A0A6J4M9M5-F1
#
_cell.length_a   1.000
_cell.length_b   1.000
_cell.length_c   1.000
_cell.angle_alpha   90.00
_cell.angle_beta   90.00
_cell.angle_gamma   90.00
#
_symmetry.space_group_name_H-M   'P 1'
#
loop_
_entity.id
_entity.type
_entity.pdbx_description
1 polymer ?
#
loop_
_entity_poly.entity_id
_entity_poly.type
_entity_poly.pdbx_seq_one_letter_code
_entity_poly.pdbx_strand_id
1 'polypeptide(L)' 'EFRDGRVELGAGQMYVVPRGVEHRPSAVDECRIMLVEPRGVVNTGNAGGTYTAENDVWV' A
#
# COMPACT_ATOMS: atom_id res chain seq x y z
N GLU A 1 -7.92 3.39 3.70
CA GLU A 1 -9.16 2.99 4.41
C GLU A 1 -8.93 1.69 5.17
N PHE A 2 -9.46 1.61 6.38
CA PHE A 2 -9.42 0.44 7.27
C PHE A 2 -10.85 -0.05 7.52
N ARG A 3 -11.01 -1.23 8.12
CA ARG A 3 -12.35 -1.77 8.44
C ARG A 3 -13.11 -0.93 9.47
N ASP A 4 -12.38 -0.26 10.35
CA ASP A 4 -12.88 0.51 11.50
C ASP A 4 -12.76 2.02 11.32
N GLY A 5 -12.27 2.50 10.17
CA GLY A 5 -12.16 3.93 9.90
C GLY A 5 -11.23 4.29 8.76
N ARG A 6 -10.86 5.57 8.69
CA ARG A 6 -9.91 6.08 7.69
C ARG A 6 -8.94 7.08 8.30
N VAL A 7 -7.76 7.13 7.71
CA VAL A 7 -6.75 8.17 7.95
C VAL A 7 -6.62 8.94 6.65
N GLU A 8 -6.73 10.27 6.72
CA GLU A 8 -6.51 11.16 5.59
C GLU A 8 -5.05 11.64 5.62
N LEU A 9 -4.38 11.57 4.46
CA LEU A 9 -2.99 11.98 4.30
C LEU A 9 -2.88 13.05 3.22
N GLY A 10 -2.25 14.16 3.58
CA GLY A 10 -1.78 15.19 2.65
C GLY A 10 -0.33 14.97 2.21
N ALA A 11 0.14 15.84 1.32
CA ALA A 11 1.51 15.79 0.83
C ALA A 11 2.53 15.90 1.99
N GLY A 12 3.55 15.04 1.97
CA GLY A 12 4.61 14.98 2.99
C GLY A 12 4.22 14.31 4.31
N GLN A 13 2.95 13.90 4.47
CA GLN A 13 2.51 13.15 5.64
C GLN A 13 2.76 11.65 5.46
N MET A 14 3.00 10.97 6.58
CA MET A 14 3.27 9.54 6.64
C MET A 14 2.37 8.90 7.69
N TYR A 15 1.94 7.67 7.41
CA TYR A 15 1.23 6.83 8.37
C TYR A 15 1.85 5.43 8.39
N VAL A 16 2.06 4.89 9.58
CA VAL A 16 2.52 3.51 9.76
C VAL A 16 1.30 2.62 9.96
N VAL A 17 1.06 1.71 9.03
CA VAL A 17 0.01 0.69 9.18
C VAL A 17 0.43 -0.32 10.26
N PRO A 18 -0.35 -0.52 11.32
CA PRO A 18 -0.02 -1.51 12.33
C PRO A 18 0.04 -2.92 11.74
N ARG A 19 0.95 -3.76 12.27
CA ARG A 19 1.14 -5.12 11.77
C ARG A 19 -0.16 -5.92 11.80
N GLY A 20 -0.49 -6.57 10.67
CA GLY A 20 -1.66 -7.44 10.55
C GLY A 20 -2.97 -6.69 10.33
N VAL A 21 -2.95 -5.36 10.24
CA VAL A 21 -4.13 -4.56 9.91
C VAL A 21 -4.32 -4.50 8.40
N GLU A 22 -5.49 -4.96 7.96
CA GLU A 22 -5.92 -4.84 6.57
C GLU A 22 -6.19 -3.37 6.24
N HIS A 23 -5.64 -2.92 5.12
CA HIS A 23 -5.76 -1.54 4.66
C HIS A 23 -5.94 -1.49 3.15
N ARG A 24 -6.65 -0.48 2.68
CA ARG A 24 -6.87 -0.18 1.26
C ARG A 24 -6.56 1.29 0.99
N PRO A 25 -5.37 1.65 0.48
CA PRO A 25 -5.10 3.01 0.03
C PRO A 25 -6.08 3.42 -1.08
N SER A 26 -6.60 4.64 -1.03
CA SER A 26 -7.50 5.18 -2.04
C SER A 26 -7.35 6.70 -2.10
N ALA A 27 -7.64 7.27 -3.28
CA ALA A 27 -7.61 8.71 -3.52
C ALA A 27 -8.79 9.09 -4.44
N VAL A 28 -9.30 10.31 -4.25
CA VAL A 28 -10.38 10.85 -5.11
C VAL A 28 -9.80 11.30 -6.45
N ASP A 29 -8.66 11.97 -6.41
CA ASP A 29 -7.92 12.46 -7.57
C ASP A 29 -6.61 11.68 -7.75
N GLU A 30 -6.01 11.77 -8.94
CA GLU A 30 -4.71 11.16 -9.20
C GLU A 30 -3.63 11.75 -8.27
N CYS A 31 -2.90 10.87 -7.59
CA CYS A 31 -1.84 11.27 -6.67
C CYS A 31 -0.65 10.31 -6.75
N ARG A 32 0.50 10.76 -6.25
CA ARG A 32 1.70 9.93 -6.09
C ARG A 32 1.89 9.62 -4.62
N ILE A 33 2.09 8.34 -4.32
CA ILE A 33 2.40 7.86 -2.97
C ILE A 33 3.69 7.05 -3.01
N MET A 34 4.33 6.95 -1.84
CA MET A 34 5.41 6.02 -1.60
C MET A 34 4.91 4.96 -0.62
N LEU A 35 5.03 3.69 -0.99
CA LEU A 35 4.76 2.57 -0.09
C LEU A 35 6.11 2.00 0.36
N VAL A 36 6.29 1.87 1.67
CA VAL A 36 7.47 1.23 2.25
C VAL A 36 7.01 -0.06 2.91
N GLU A 37 7.47 -1.19 2.39
CA GLU A 37 7.09 -2.51 2.85
C GLU A 37 8.30 -3.39 3.16
N PRO A 38 8.16 -4.41 4.03
CA PRO A 38 9.20 -5.40 4.24
C PRO A 38 9.61 -6.05 2.93
N ARG A 39 10.90 -6.35 2.78
CA ARG A 39 11.41 -7.10 1.63
C ARG A 39 10.67 -8.43 1.47
N GLY A 40 10.29 -8.75 0.23
CA GLY A 40 9.67 -10.03 -0.13
C GLY A 40 8.15 -10.09 -0.02
N VAL A 41 7.50 -8.98 0.33
CA VAL A 41 6.04 -8.87 0.27
C VAL A 41 5.57 -8.80 -1.18
N VAL A 42 4.75 -9.76 -1.60
CA VAL A 42 4.17 -9.78 -2.95
C VAL A 42 2.96 -8.86 -2.98
N ASN A 43 2.96 -7.86 -3.88
CA ASN A 43 1.92 -6.83 -3.98
C ASN A 43 0.50 -7.40 -4.18
N THR A 44 0.37 -8.54 -4.87
CA THR A 44 -0.92 -9.20 -5.12
C THR A 44 -1.29 -10.25 -4.07
N GLY A 45 -0.43 -10.52 -3.09
CA GLY A 45 -0.57 -11.66 -2.19
C GLY A 45 -0.77 -12.96 -2.99
N ASN A 46 -1.87 -13.67 -2.71
CA ASN A 46 -2.20 -14.95 -3.35
C ASN A 46 -2.99 -14.80 -4.67
N ALA A 47 -3.35 -13.58 -5.09
CA ALA A 47 -4.21 -13.37 -6.25
C ALA A 47 -3.51 -13.67 -7.59
N GLY A 48 -2.19 -13.44 -7.68
CA GLY A 48 -1.42 -13.60 -8.92
C GLY A 48 -1.86 -12.65 -10.05
N GLY A 49 -1.43 -12.96 -11.27
CA GLY A 49 -1.89 -12.30 -12.50
C GLY A 49 -0.89 -11.33 -13.12
N THR A 50 -1.33 -10.61 -14.15
CA THR A 50 -0.48 -9.69 -14.95
C THR A 50 -0.02 -8.46 -14.17
N TYR A 51 -0.60 -8.20 -13.00
CA TYR A 51 -0.23 -7.10 -12.11
C TYR A 51 0.61 -7.55 -10.92
N THR A 52 0.96 -8.84 -10.81
CA THR A 52 1.96 -9.33 -9.84
C THR A 52 3.34 -8.84 -10.28
N ALA A 53 3.98 -8.05 -9.42
CA ALA A 53 5.33 -7.59 -9.67
C ALA A 53 6.36 -8.64 -9.22
N GLU A 54 7.52 -8.66 -9.88
CA GLU A 54 8.67 -9.37 -9.36
C GLU A 54 9.17 -8.67 -8.09
N ASN A 55 9.37 -9.45 -7.02
CA ASN A 55 9.97 -8.93 -5.80
C ASN A 55 11.39 -8.41 -6.09
N ASP A 56 11.79 -7.37 -5.36
CA ASP A 56 13.12 -6.75 -5.43
C ASP A 56 13.43 -5.96 -6.71
N VAL A 57 12.42 -5.63 -7.52
CA VAL A 57 12.52 -4.59 -8.56
C VAL A 57 12.19 -3.23 -7.92
N TRP A 58 13.20 -2.59 -7.33
CA TRP A 58 13.08 -1.27 -6.73
C TRP A 58 13.32 -0.20 -7.81
N VAL A 59 12.39 0.76 -7.92
CA VAL A 59 12.54 1.99 -8.74
C VAL A 59 13.20 3.08 -7.89
#